data_AF-A0A6B3FG58-F1
#
_entry.id   AF-A0A6B3FG58-F1
#
_cell.length_a   1.000
_cell.length_b   1.000
_cell.length_c   1.000
_cell.angle_alpha   90.00
_cell.angle_beta   90.00
_cell.angle_gamma   90.00
#
_symmetry.space_group_name_H-M   'P 1'
#
loop_
_entity.id
_entity.type
_entity.pdbx_description
1 polymer ?
#
loop_
_entity_poly.entity_id
_entity_poly.type
_entity_poly.pdbx_seq_one_letter_code
_entity_poly.pdbx_strand_id
1 'polypeptide(L)'
;FELGGHSLLAIQVVNRLQATSGVTVELGRLLATPTIGGMAEELRAAGAAGADDRLPTVVPRPDQRYEPFPLTEMQQAQWIGRLSSFDMGGVAPHLYFEFDSRTIETARLERAWQRVVERHDMLRM
;
A
#
# COMPACT_ATOMS: atom_id res chain seq x y z
N PHE A 1 21.04 -4.91 -1.44
CA PHE A 1 20.98 -3.43 -1.34
C PHE A 1 21.98 -2.76 -2.27
N GLU A 2 23.21 -3.25 -2.37
CA GLU A 2 24.27 -2.69 -3.25
C GLU A 2 23.87 -2.60 -4.73
N LEU A 3 22.96 -3.45 -5.21
CA LEU A 3 22.39 -3.41 -6.55
C LEU A 3 21.19 -2.45 -6.71
N GLY A 4 20.99 -1.50 -5.78
CA GLY A 4 19.87 -0.54 -5.80
C GLY A 4 18.58 -1.02 -5.14
N GLY A 5 18.64 -2.09 -4.33
CA GLY A 5 17.47 -2.60 -3.60
C GLY A 5 17.01 -1.67 -2.47
N HIS A 6 15.70 -1.61 -2.21
CA HIS A 6 15.09 -0.86 -1.11
C HIS A 6 13.88 -1.62 -0.53
N SER A 7 13.25 -1.11 0.54
CA SER A 7 12.20 -1.84 1.29
C SER A 7 11.03 -2.31 0.41
N LEU A 8 10.58 -1.46 -0.53
CA LEU A 8 9.52 -1.85 -1.47
C LEU A 8 9.94 -3.01 -2.38
N LEU A 9 11.17 -3.00 -2.91
CA LEU A 9 11.69 -4.12 -3.70
C LEU A 9 11.82 -5.39 -2.86
N ALA A 10 12.22 -5.26 -1.59
CA ALA A 10 12.31 -6.40 -0.69
C ALA A 10 10.94 -7.05 -0.44
N ILE A 11 9.88 -6.26 -0.21
CA ILE A 11 8.50 -6.74 -0.11
C ILE A 11 8.06 -7.42 -1.42
N GLN A 12 8.38 -6.83 -2.57
CA GLN A 12 8.06 -7.44 -3.88
C GLN A 12 8.75 -8.79 -4.10
N VAL A 13 10.01 -8.91 -3.67
CA VAL A 13 10.77 -10.17 -3.73
C VAL A 13 10.12 -11.24 -2.85
N VAL A 14 9.79 -10.92 -1.60
CA VAL A 14 9.08 -11.84 -0.67
C VAL A 14 7.79 -12.35 -1.31
N ASN A 15 6.93 -11.43 -1.77
CA ASN A 15 5.63 -11.77 -2.36
C ASN A 15 5.78 -12.63 -3.61
N ARG A 16 6.80 -12.35 -4.45
CA ARG A 16 7.06 -13.13 -5.66
C ARG A 16 7.59 -14.52 -5.31
N LEU A 17 8.51 -14.63 -4.36
CA LEU A 17 9.02 -15.92 -3.89
C LEU A 17 7.90 -16.79 -3.36
N GLN A 18 7.03 -16.25 -2.51
CA GLN A 18 5.85 -16.93 -2.00
C GLN A 18 4.93 -17.39 -3.15
N ALA A 19 4.62 -16.51 -4.10
CA ALA A 19 3.76 -16.85 -5.23
C ALA A 19 4.33 -17.95 -6.15
N THR A 20 5.66 -17.99 -6.34
CA THR A 20 6.29 -18.97 -7.24
C THR A 20 6.69 -20.28 -6.58
N SER A 21 7.01 -20.27 -5.28
CA SER A 21 7.55 -21.43 -4.56
C SER A 21 6.60 -22.01 -3.52
N GLY A 22 5.54 -21.28 -3.14
CA GLY A 22 4.65 -21.66 -2.04
C GLY A 22 5.26 -21.52 -0.64
N VAL A 23 6.51 -21.06 -0.54
CA VAL A 23 7.24 -20.89 0.72
C VAL A 23 7.13 -19.45 1.20
N THR A 24 6.66 -19.27 2.42
CA THR A 24 6.64 -17.97 3.09
C THR A 24 7.93 -17.79 3.88
N VAL A 25 8.65 -16.69 3.65
CA VAL A 25 9.84 -16.30 4.43
C VAL A 25 9.63 -14.90 4.97
N GLU A 26 9.89 -14.72 6.26
CA GLU A 26 9.81 -13.40 6.88
C GLU A 26 10.77 -12.43 6.21
N LEU A 27 10.28 -11.22 5.91
CA LEU A 27 11.07 -10.16 5.29
C LEU A 27 12.37 -9.91 6.08
N GLY A 28 12.31 -9.89 7.41
CA GLY A 28 13.47 -9.68 8.27
C GLY A 28 14.59 -10.69 8.04
N ARG A 29 14.26 -11.97 7.81
CA ARG A 29 15.24 -13.04 7.54
C ARG A 29 15.91 -12.90 6.17
N LEU A 30 15.14 -12.50 5.16
CA LEU A 30 15.67 -12.18 3.83
C LEU A 30 16.55 -10.93 3.84
N LEU A 31 16.24 -9.94 4.67
CA LEU A 31 17.06 -8.75 4.82
C LEU A 31 18.35 -9.01 5.61
N ALA A 32 18.33 -9.96 6.55
CA ALA A 32 19.52 -10.39 7.29
C ALA A 32 20.52 -11.15 6.40
N THR A 33 20.05 -11.72 5.28
CA THR A 33 20.87 -12.47 4.31
C THR A 33 20.73 -11.88 2.90
N PRO A 34 21.21 -10.65 2.63
CA PRO A 34 20.88 -9.87 1.43
C PRO A 34 21.66 -10.32 0.18
N THR A 35 21.92 -11.62 0.03
CA THR A 35 22.57 -12.26 -1.12
C THR A 35 21.69 -13.39 -1.64
N ILE A 36 21.79 -13.71 -2.94
CA ILE A 36 21.02 -14.81 -3.53
C ILE A 36 21.30 -16.14 -2.83
N GLY A 37 22.56 -16.38 -2.44
CA GLY A 37 22.95 -17.59 -1.70
C GLY A 37 22.27 -17.70 -0.34
N GLY A 38 22.31 -16.63 0.46
CA GLY A 38 21.66 -16.61 1.77
C GLY A 38 20.14 -16.70 1.69
N MET A 39 19.52 -16.01 0.74
CA MET A 39 18.08 -16.14 0.48
C MET A 39 17.68 -17.59 0.10
N ALA A 40 18.52 -18.29 -0.67
CA ALA A 40 18.27 -19.67 -1.04
C ALA A 40 18.40 -20.63 0.16
N GLU A 41 19.30 -20.36 1.09
CA GLU A 41 19.42 -21.12 2.36
C GLU A 41 18.18 -20.92 3.23
N GLU A 42 17.71 -19.68 3.38
CA GLU A 42 16.49 -19.34 4.11
C GLU A 42 15.25 -20.04 3.52
N LEU A 43 15.12 -20.05 2.18
CA LEU A 43 14.04 -20.76 1.50
C LEU A 43 14.08 -22.28 1.72
N ARG A 44 15.27 -22.89 1.72
CA ARG A 44 15.41 -24.32 2.01
C ARG A 44 15.08 -24.64 3.47
N ALA A 45 15.49 -23.76 4.39
CA ALA A 45 15.26 -23.93 5.83
C ALA A 45 13.77 -23.76 6.21
N ALA A 46 13.04 -22.87 5.54
CA ALA A 46 11.61 -22.66 5.79
C ALA A 46 10.74 -23.89 5.42
N GLY A 47 11.21 -24.73 4.50
CA GLY A 47 10.49 -25.95 4.07
C GLY A 47 9.14 -25.66 3.39
N ALA A 48 8.44 -26.71 2.95
CA ALA A 48 7.10 -26.62 2.36
C ALA A 48 5.98 -26.39 3.39
N ALA A 49 6.33 -26.11 4.65
CA ALA A 49 5.39 -25.82 5.73
C ALA A 49 4.92 -24.36 5.63
N GLY A 50 4.26 -24.03 4.51
CA GLY A 50 3.52 -22.78 4.41
C GLY A 50 2.33 -22.86 5.35
N ALA A 51 2.39 -22.17 6.48
CA ALA A 51 1.16 -21.71 7.11
C ALA A 51 0.33 -21.02 6.02
N ASP A 52 -0.97 -21.30 5.95
CA ASP A 52 -1.90 -20.65 5.02
C ASP A 52 -2.11 -19.19 5.47
N ASP A 53 -1.05 -18.39 5.34
CA ASP A 53 -0.97 -16.97 5.64
C ASP A 53 -1.43 -16.16 4.42
N ARG A 54 -2.39 -16.71 3.68
CA ARG A 54 -2.98 -16.02 2.55
C ARG A 54 -3.88 -14.94 3.10
N LEU A 55 -3.54 -13.70 2.78
CA LEU A 55 -4.43 -12.58 3.04
C LEU A 55 -5.82 -12.87 2.45
N PRO A 56 -6.89 -12.46 3.14
CA PRO A 56 -8.25 -12.63 2.62
C PRO A 56 -8.36 -11.98 1.24
N THR A 57 -9.07 -12.65 0.33
CA THR A 57 -9.31 -12.09 -0.99
C THR A 57 -10.23 -10.88 -0.87
N VAL A 58 -9.79 -9.73 -1.39
CA VAL A 58 -10.63 -8.53 -1.47
C VAL A 58 -11.63 -8.72 -2.61
N VAL A 59 -12.92 -8.79 -2.27
CA VAL A 59 -14.01 -8.93 -3.24
C VAL A 59 -14.71 -7.59 -3.43
N PRO A 60 -14.77 -7.04 -4.67
CA PRO A 60 -15.51 -5.81 -4.94
C PRO A 60 -17.02 -5.98 -4.68
N ARG A 61 -17.66 -4.94 -4.13
CA ARG A 61 -19.10 -4.88 -3.85
C ARG A 61 -19.74 -3.67 -4.56
N PRO A 62 -19.82 -3.66 -5.89
CA PRO A 62 -20.27 -2.51 -6.67
C PRO A 62 -21.75 -2.14 -6.43
N ASP A 63 -22.55 -3.11 -6.01
CA ASP A 63 -23.94 -2.97 -5.58
C ASP A 63 -24.07 -2.19 -4.26
N GLN A 64 -23.04 -2.22 -3.42
CA GLN A 64 -22.99 -1.54 -2.12
C GLN A 64 -22.07 -0.31 -2.13
N ARG A 65 -21.76 0.22 -3.31
CA ARG A 65 -20.74 1.25 -3.53
C ARG A 65 -20.86 2.49 -2.63
N TYR A 66 -22.09 2.84 -2.24
CA TYR A 66 -22.40 4.03 -1.43
C TYR A 66 -22.97 3.68 -0.05
N GLU A 67 -22.92 2.41 0.34
CA GLU A 67 -23.31 1.98 1.68
C GLU A 67 -22.20 2.31 2.69
N PRO A 68 -22.53 2.66 3.95
CA PRO A 68 -21.54 2.81 5.00
C PRO A 68 -20.75 1.52 5.20
N PHE A 69 -19.44 1.65 5.44
CA PHE A 69 -18.53 0.54 5.69
C PHE A 69 -17.62 0.86 6.89
N PRO A 70 -17.07 -0.16 7.56
CA PRO A 70 -16.16 0.06 8.68
C PRO A 70 -14.88 0.74 8.19
N LEU A 71 -14.48 1.81 8.87
CA LEU A 71 -13.19 2.45 8.63
C LEU A 71 -12.05 1.50 9.00
N THR A 72 -10.94 1.58 8.27
CA THR A 72 -9.69 0.98 8.73
C THR A 72 -9.21 1.69 10.01
N GLU A 73 -8.36 1.03 10.80
CA GLU A 73 -7.79 1.64 12.01
C GLU A 73 -7.11 2.99 11.72
N MET A 74 -6.40 3.09 10.60
CA MET A 74 -5.79 4.34 10.15
C MET A 74 -6.84 5.41 9.83
N GLN A 75 -7.90 5.05 9.09
CA GLN A 75 -8.98 6.00 8.77
C GLN A 75 -9.71 6.46 10.05
N GLN A 76 -9.94 5.56 11.00
CA GLN A 76 -10.53 5.90 12.29
C GLN A 76 -9.60 6.83 13.09
N ALA A 77 -8.31 6.55 13.16
CA ALA A 77 -7.34 7.42 13.83
C ALA A 77 -7.31 8.83 13.21
N GLN A 78 -7.35 8.93 11.87
CA GLN A 78 -7.44 10.21 11.16
C GLN A 78 -8.76 10.93 11.42
N TRP A 79 -9.87 10.21 11.52
CA TRP A 79 -11.17 10.80 11.87
C TRP A 79 -11.17 11.33 13.31
N ILE A 80 -10.71 10.53 14.28
CA ILE A 80 -10.60 10.91 15.70
C ILE A 80 -9.65 12.10 15.88
N GLY A 81 -8.48 12.05 15.23
CA GLY A 81 -7.46 13.10 15.34
C GLY A 81 -7.92 14.46 14.82
N ARG A 82 -8.99 14.54 14.04
CA ARG A 82 -9.60 15.81 13.60
C ARG A 82 -10.54 16.42 14.63
N LEU A 83 -10.95 15.69 15.67
CA LEU A 83 -11.81 16.23 16.71
C LEU A 83 -11.07 17.33 17.48
N SER A 84 -11.78 18.40 17.81
CA SER A 84 -11.22 19.54 18.57
C SER A 84 -10.78 19.19 19.99
N SER A 85 -11.06 17.96 20.45
CA SER A 85 -10.60 17.41 21.73
C SER A 85 -9.12 17.02 21.74
N PHE A 86 -8.47 16.92 20.56
CA PHE A 86 -7.05 16.60 20.44
C PHE A 86 -6.22 17.86 20.19
N ASP A 87 -5.02 17.90 20.78
CA ASP A 87 -4.03 18.93 20.48
C ASP A 87 -3.62 18.83 18.99
N MET A 88 -3.53 19.97 18.30
CA MET A 88 -3.44 20.06 16.83
C MET A 88 -4.61 19.41 16.06
N GLY A 89 -5.76 19.19 16.72
CA GLY A 89 -7.00 18.75 16.09
C GLY A 89 -7.57 19.78 15.09
N GLY A 90 -8.60 19.38 14.35
CA GLY A 90 -9.22 20.22 13.32
C GLY A 90 -8.49 20.24 11.97
N VAL A 91 -7.32 19.59 11.86
CA VAL A 91 -6.54 19.53 10.62
C VAL A 91 -6.54 18.10 10.07
N ALA A 92 -7.05 17.94 8.85
CA ALA A 92 -6.93 16.68 8.11
C ALA A 92 -5.49 16.52 7.54
N PRO A 93 -5.02 15.29 7.29
CA PRO A 93 -3.84 15.07 6.47
C PRO A 93 -4.00 15.78 5.13
N HIS A 94 -3.04 16.64 4.82
CA HIS A 94 -3.01 17.40 3.60
C HIS A 94 -1.72 17.09 2.87
N LEU A 95 -1.83 16.99 1.54
CA LEU A 95 -0.70 16.81 0.65
C LEU A 95 -0.73 17.99 -0.33
N TYR A 96 0.34 18.77 -0.32
CA TYR A 96 0.47 19.96 -1.16
C TYR A 96 1.52 19.70 -2.23
N PHE A 97 1.18 20.02 -3.47
CA PHE A 97 2.09 19.97 -4.60
C PHE A 97 1.99 21.27 -5.39
N GLU A 98 3.15 21.76 -5.83
CA GLU A 98 3.27 22.94 -6.66
C GLU A 98 4.06 22.60 -7.91
N PHE A 99 3.59 23.10 -9.06
CA PHE A 99 4.21 22.86 -10.36
C PHE A 99 4.34 24.19 -11.09
N ASP A 100 5.55 24.52 -11.53
CA ASP A 100 5.78 25.59 -12.49
C ASP A 100 5.89 24.98 -13.89
N SER A 101 5.01 25.38 -14.81
CA SER A 101 5.05 24.92 -16.19
C SER A 101 4.40 25.91 -17.14
N ARG A 102 5.04 26.08 -18.30
CA ARG A 102 4.50 26.86 -19.42
C ARG A 102 3.65 26.03 -20.38
N THR A 103 3.60 24.71 -20.20
CA THR A 103 2.96 23.77 -21.14
C THR A 103 1.75 23.07 -20.54
N ILE A 104 1.45 23.27 -19.25
CA ILE A 104 0.24 22.73 -18.64
C ILE A 104 -0.97 23.52 -19.13
N GLU A 105 -1.86 22.84 -19.85
CA GLU A 105 -3.18 23.36 -20.17
C GLU A 105 -4.14 23.06 -19.01
N THR A 106 -4.52 24.09 -18.24
CA THR A 106 -5.36 23.96 -17.03
C THR A 106 -6.66 23.18 -17.31
N ALA A 107 -7.32 23.44 -18.43
CA ALA A 107 -8.56 22.74 -18.79
C ALA A 107 -8.33 21.23 -19.07
N ARG A 108 -7.16 20.84 -19.62
CA ARG A 108 -6.81 19.42 -19.79
C ARG A 108 -6.48 18.77 -18.46
N LEU A 109 -5.75 19.47 -17.59
CA LEU A 109 -5.44 18.99 -16.24
C LEU A 109 -6.71 18.77 -15.43
N GLU A 110 -7.64 19.73 -15.44
CA GLU A 110 -8.92 19.61 -14.75
C GLU A 110 -9.71 18.39 -15.22
N ARG A 111 -9.83 18.17 -16.55
CA ARG A 111 -10.50 16.98 -17.08
C ARG A 111 -9.79 15.68 -16.68
N ALA A 112 -8.47 15.66 -16.67
CA ALA A 112 -7.72 14.49 -16.21
C ALA A 112 -7.95 14.22 -14.72
N TRP A 113 -7.98 15.27 -13.90
CA TRP A 113 -8.25 15.19 -12.47
C TRP A 113 -9.67 14.68 -12.18
N GLN A 114 -10.67 15.18 -12.89
CA GLN A 114 -12.05 14.69 -12.75
C GLN A 114 -12.17 13.20 -13.06
N ARG A 115 -11.44 12.69 -14.06
CA ARG A 115 -11.39 11.23 -14.34
C ARG A 115 -10.77 10.43 -13.21
N VAL A 116 -9.82 10.99 -12.46
CA VAL A 116 -9.26 10.36 -11.25
C VAL A 116 -10.31 10.32 -10.14
N VAL A 117 -11.01 11.43 -9.90
CA VAL A 117 -12.11 11.51 -8.92
C VAL A 117 -13.24 10.53 -9.27
N GLU A 118 -13.62 10.43 -10.55
CA GLU A 118 -14.63 9.48 -11.03
C GLU A 118 -14.22 8.01 -10.85
N ARG A 119 -12.92 7.72 -11.01
CA ARG A 119 -12.37 6.37 -10.88
C ARG A 119 -12.23 5.91 -9.44
N HIS A 120 -11.93 6.81 -8.50
CA HIS A 120 -11.59 6.46 -7.12
C HIS A 120 -12.67 6.92 -6.13
N ASP A 121 -13.42 5.97 -5.58
CA ASP A 121 -14.56 6.27 -4.69
C ASP A 121 -14.18 7.04 -3.44
N MET A 122 -13.01 6.75 -2.86
CA MET A 122 -12.50 7.46 -1.69
C MET A 122 -12.31 8.98 -1.88
N LEU A 123 -12.31 9.48 -3.12
CA LEU A 123 -12.24 10.92 -3.43
C LEU A 123 -13.63 11.59 -3.46
N ARG A 124 -14.71 10.84 -3.21
CA ARG A 124 -16.11 11.29 -3.25
C ARG A 124 -16.90 10.91 -2.00
N MET A 125 -16.22 10.44 -0.96
CA MET A 125 -16.84 10.07 0.32
C MET A 125 -16.64 11.14 1.38
#